data_AF-T0SWY7-F1
#
_entry.id   AF-T0SWY7-F1
#
_cell.length_a   1.000
_cell.length_b   1.000
_cell.length_c   1.000
_cell.angle_alpha   90.00
_cell.angle_beta   90.00
_cell.angle_gamma   90.00
#
_symmetry.space_group_name_H-M   'P 1'
#
loop_
_entity.id
_entity.type
_entity.pdbx_description
1 polymer ?
#
loop_
_entity_poly.entity_id
_entity_poly.type
_entity_poly.pdbx_seq_one_letter_code
_entity_poly.pdbx_strand_id
1 'polypeptide(L)'
;MKQLDRVYIEISNICNLQCTFCPVVERDKQVMSFDDFKKVIEDAAPLAKQVCLHLMGEPLAHPEFQKIVEYCESLNVLIQITTNGLLAKKYKDLLCSPTIRQINFSVQSYKDNFPERPIEDYMRSLLEFCDHLRSNNENTFINFRLWNLGDKSFENENVISYLERYFDVSINRNVDVGFKKSKKVVEKIYLHFDSRFEWPSFDLPYQSDKGRCHGVVGHVGIHADGKVVPCCLDKEANVVLGNVFETSLKDILLSKRASDMRDGFNKGIRVEKFCQHCSFANRF
;
A
#
# COMPACT_ATOMS: atom_id res chain seq x y z
N MET A 1 -6.42 23.69 -4.18
CA MET A 1 -5.58 22.47 -4.10
C MET A 1 -6.25 21.39 -4.93
N LYS A 2 -5.50 20.64 -5.76
CA LYS A 2 -6.05 19.50 -6.50
C LYS A 2 -6.34 18.35 -5.53
N GLN A 3 -7.43 17.63 -5.73
CA GLN A 3 -7.74 16.42 -4.97
C GLN A 3 -6.61 15.38 -5.14
N LEU A 4 -6.18 14.77 -4.03
CA LEU A 4 -5.18 13.71 -4.04
C LEU A 4 -5.76 12.44 -4.66
N ASP A 5 -4.92 11.67 -5.34
CA ASP A 5 -5.32 10.35 -5.84
C ASP A 5 -5.46 9.36 -4.68
N ARG A 6 -4.63 9.49 -3.63
CA ARG A 6 -4.62 8.61 -2.45
C ARG A 6 -4.15 9.35 -1.20
N VAL A 7 -4.68 9.00 -0.04
CA VAL A 7 -4.04 9.24 1.26
C VAL A 7 -3.76 7.89 1.90
N TYR A 8 -2.54 7.69 2.38
CA TYR A 8 -2.15 6.47 3.07
C TYR A 8 -2.21 6.69 4.58
N ILE A 9 -2.90 5.83 5.31
CA ILE A 9 -3.06 5.89 6.76
C ILE A 9 -2.46 4.63 7.36
N GLU A 10 -1.45 4.79 8.21
CA GLU A 10 -0.87 3.74 9.04
C GLU A 10 -1.79 3.49 10.25
N ILE A 11 -2.71 2.53 10.13
CA ILE A 11 -3.56 2.15 11.27
C ILE A 11 -2.77 1.41 12.36
N SER A 12 -1.66 0.76 11.98
CA SER A 12 -0.65 0.22 12.89
C SER A 12 0.64 -0.05 12.12
N ASN A 13 1.79 -0.01 12.78
CA ASN A 13 3.07 -0.44 12.21
C ASN A 13 3.45 -1.89 12.60
N ILE A 14 2.51 -2.66 13.18
CA ILE A 14 2.75 -4.04 13.62
C ILE A 14 2.35 -5.03 12.52
N CYS A 15 3.26 -5.95 12.19
CA CYS A 15 3.03 -7.01 11.21
C CYS A 15 3.24 -8.39 11.83
N ASN A 16 2.50 -9.39 11.37
CA ASN A 16 2.63 -10.79 11.77
C ASN A 16 3.70 -11.55 10.94
N LEU A 17 4.43 -10.87 10.06
CA LEU A 17 5.53 -11.39 9.25
C LEU A 17 6.78 -10.48 9.35
N GLN A 18 7.94 -11.01 8.96
CA GLN A 18 9.23 -10.31 8.94
C GLN A 18 9.91 -10.54 7.59
N CYS A 19 9.33 -10.00 6.51
CA CYS A 19 9.88 -10.19 5.17
C CYS A 19 11.27 -9.53 5.04
N THR A 20 12.18 -10.17 4.32
CA THR A 20 13.53 -9.68 4.02
C THR A 20 13.56 -8.38 3.23
N PHE A 21 12.49 -8.09 2.48
CA PHE A 21 12.33 -6.85 1.71
C PHE A 21 11.62 -5.74 2.50
N CYS A 22 11.03 -6.04 3.66
CA CYS A 22 10.49 -5.01 4.53
C CYS A 22 11.64 -4.31 5.24
N PRO A 23 11.53 -2.98 5.46
CA PRO A 23 12.58 -2.28 6.17
C PRO A 23 12.46 -2.57 7.67
N VAL A 24 13.59 -2.45 8.38
CA VAL A 24 13.53 -2.29 9.83
C VAL A 24 12.88 -0.94 10.11
N VAL A 25 11.89 -0.92 11.00
CA VAL A 25 11.24 0.30 11.49
C VAL A 25 11.78 0.58 12.88
N GLU A 26 12.42 1.73 13.07
CA GLU A 26 13.03 2.12 14.36
C GLU A 26 12.04 2.80 15.30
N ARG A 27 10.99 3.43 14.76
CA ARG A 27 9.88 3.97 15.56
C ARG A 27 9.25 2.91 16.47
N ASP A 28 8.76 3.38 17.62
CA ASP A 28 7.98 2.58 18.54
C ASP A 28 6.79 1.90 17.87
N LYS A 29 6.46 0.69 18.35
CA LYS A 29 5.27 -0.03 17.90
C LYS A 29 4.03 0.76 18.30
N GLN A 30 3.15 1.03 17.34
CA GLN A 30 1.95 1.81 17.52
C GLN A 30 0.75 1.12 16.87
N VAL A 31 -0.40 1.32 17.52
CA VAL A 31 -1.73 0.94 17.05
C VAL A 31 -2.58 2.20 17.20
N MET A 32 -3.09 2.72 16.09
CA MET A 32 -3.95 3.90 16.11
C MET A 32 -5.27 3.52 16.80
N SER A 33 -5.69 4.32 17.78
CA SER A 33 -6.98 4.09 18.43
C SER A 33 -8.12 4.30 17.42
N PHE A 34 -9.25 3.61 17.59
CA PHE A 34 -10.41 3.85 16.74
C PHE A 34 -10.90 5.31 16.81
N ASP A 35 -10.82 5.97 17.96
CA ASP A 35 -11.22 7.37 18.10
C ASP A 35 -10.31 8.32 17.33
N ASP A 36 -9.01 8.07 17.32
CA ASP A 36 -8.07 8.85 16.52
C ASP A 36 -8.26 8.56 15.04
N PHE A 37 -8.49 7.30 14.65
CA PHE A 37 -8.78 6.95 13.27
C PHE A 37 -9.98 7.72 12.72
N LYS A 38 -11.07 7.87 13.48
CA LYS A 38 -12.23 8.68 13.07
C LYS A 38 -11.84 10.11 12.71
N LYS A 39 -11.03 10.76 13.56
CA LYS A 39 -10.53 12.14 13.28
C LYS A 39 -9.70 12.18 12.00
N VAL A 40 -8.79 11.21 11.83
CA VAL A 40 -7.91 11.16 10.65
C VAL A 40 -8.71 10.93 9.37
N ILE A 41 -9.64 9.97 9.35
CA ILE A 41 -10.38 9.61 8.15
C ILE A 41 -11.35 10.71 7.71
N GLU A 42 -11.99 11.41 8.66
CA GLU A 42 -12.89 12.52 8.38
C GLU A 42 -12.16 13.73 7.76
N ASP A 43 -10.92 13.98 8.17
CA ASP A 43 -10.07 15.03 7.62
C ASP A 43 -9.45 14.62 6.27
N ALA A 44 -9.04 13.36 6.14
CA ALA A 44 -8.36 12.84 4.95
C ALA A 44 -9.29 12.55 3.77
N ALA A 45 -10.44 11.92 4.02
CA ALA A 45 -11.30 11.39 2.95
C ALA A 45 -11.82 12.47 1.98
N PRO A 46 -12.25 13.67 2.41
CA PRO A 46 -12.68 14.73 1.49
C PRO A 46 -11.58 15.22 0.54
N LEU A 47 -10.31 15.00 0.89
CA LEU A 47 -9.14 15.48 0.14
C LEU A 47 -8.59 14.43 -0.85
N ALA A 48 -9.09 13.19 -0.82
CA ALA A 48 -8.58 12.07 -1.59
C ALA A 48 -9.67 11.37 -2.40
N LYS A 49 -9.29 10.75 -3.53
CA LYS A 49 -10.21 9.87 -4.27
C LYS A 49 -10.43 8.51 -3.60
N GLN A 50 -9.45 8.07 -2.81
CA GLN A 50 -9.50 6.83 -2.02
C GLN A 50 -8.48 6.89 -0.89
N VAL A 51 -8.70 6.08 0.14
CA VAL A 51 -7.81 5.94 1.29
C VAL A 51 -7.15 4.58 1.29
N CYS A 52 -5.86 4.54 1.58
CA CYS A 52 -5.06 3.34 1.66
C CYS A 52 -4.79 3.03 3.13
N LEU A 53 -5.31 1.94 3.68
CA LEU A 53 -5.06 1.54 5.08
C LEU A 53 -3.72 0.81 5.22
N HIS A 54 -2.67 1.32 4.57
CA HIS A 54 -1.34 0.74 4.64
C HIS A 54 -0.27 1.83 4.56
N LEU A 55 0.74 1.69 5.40
CA LEU A 55 2.03 2.36 5.32
C LEU A 55 3.04 1.28 5.66
N MET A 56 3.09 0.93 6.94
CA MET A 56 3.70 -0.25 7.53
C MET A 56 2.62 -1.15 8.15
N GLY A 57 3.06 -2.26 8.76
CA GLY A 57 2.19 -3.21 9.45
C GLY A 57 1.37 -4.14 8.55
N GLU A 58 0.55 -4.98 9.18
CA GLU A 58 -0.48 -5.79 8.54
C GLU A 58 -1.86 -5.27 8.94
N PRO A 59 -2.64 -4.65 8.04
CA PRO A 59 -3.92 -4.05 8.42
C PRO A 59 -4.91 -5.04 9.00
N LEU A 60 -4.93 -6.29 8.50
CA LEU A 60 -5.84 -7.32 9.02
C LEU A 60 -5.46 -7.81 10.42
N ALA A 61 -4.27 -7.46 10.93
CA ALA A 61 -3.86 -7.76 12.30
C ALA A 61 -4.28 -6.67 13.30
N HIS A 62 -4.85 -5.54 12.84
CA HIS A 62 -5.32 -4.48 13.72
C HIS A 62 -6.48 -4.97 14.60
N PRO A 63 -6.45 -4.77 15.93
CA PRO A 63 -7.46 -5.31 16.85
C PRO A 63 -8.86 -4.77 16.57
N GLU A 64 -8.95 -3.52 16.09
CA GLU A 64 -10.21 -2.86 15.74
C GLU A 64 -10.45 -2.76 14.22
N PHE A 65 -9.82 -3.63 13.42
CA PHE A 65 -9.92 -3.59 11.94
C PHE A 65 -11.38 -3.59 11.44
N GLN A 66 -12.25 -4.38 12.08
CA GLN A 66 -13.66 -4.43 11.73
C GLN A 66 -14.35 -3.07 11.89
N LYS A 67 -14.17 -2.41 13.05
CA LYS A 67 -14.75 -1.08 13.31
C LYS A 67 -14.24 -0.04 12.30
N ILE A 68 -12.96 -0.13 11.94
CA ILE A 68 -12.34 0.75 10.94
C ILE A 68 -13.05 0.63 9.59
N VAL A 69 -13.25 -0.60 9.08
CA VAL A 69 -13.92 -0.83 7.79
C VAL A 69 -15.38 -0.39 7.83
N GLU A 70 -16.11 -0.77 8.88
CA GLU A 70 -17.52 -0.38 9.06
C GLU A 70 -17.69 1.15 9.12
N TYR A 71 -16.73 1.86 9.73
CA TYR A 71 -16.74 3.31 9.76
C TYR A 71 -16.42 3.94 8.40
N CYS A 72 -15.46 3.40 7.65
CA CYS A 72 -15.23 3.84 6.28
C CYS A 72 -16.46 3.61 5.39
N GLU A 73 -17.20 2.53 5.61
CA GLU A 73 -18.45 2.24 4.90
C GLU A 73 -19.56 3.24 5.26
N SER A 74 -19.74 3.57 6.53
CA SER A 74 -20.76 4.55 6.95
C SER A 74 -20.52 5.95 6.36
N LEU A 75 -19.25 6.28 6.08
CA LEU A 75 -18.82 7.52 5.43
C LEU A 75 -18.77 7.43 3.90
N ASN A 76 -19.07 6.27 3.30
CA ASN A 76 -18.93 5.99 1.86
C ASN A 76 -17.50 6.27 1.31
N VAL A 77 -16.47 6.01 2.11
CA VAL A 77 -15.07 6.28 1.75
C VAL A 77 -14.42 5.07 1.11
N LEU A 78 -14.12 5.16 -0.19
CA LEU A 78 -13.45 4.08 -0.91
C LEU A 78 -12.06 3.79 -0.31
N ILE A 79 -11.84 2.56 0.15
CA ILE A 79 -10.57 2.11 0.73
C ILE A 79 -9.84 1.07 -0.13
N GLN A 80 -8.51 1.08 -0.01
CA GLN A 80 -7.62 0.07 -0.53
C GLN A 80 -6.88 -0.63 0.61
N ILE A 81 -6.87 -1.96 0.57
CA ILE A 81 -6.15 -2.82 1.51
C ILE A 81 -4.94 -3.44 0.81
N THR A 82 -3.81 -3.44 1.48
CA THR A 82 -2.63 -4.22 1.09
C THR A 82 -2.32 -5.17 2.24
N THR A 83 -2.32 -6.47 2.01
CA THR A 83 -2.21 -7.50 3.05
C THR A 83 -1.32 -8.65 2.57
N ASN A 84 -0.66 -9.35 3.50
CA ASN A 84 0.00 -10.63 3.23
C ASN A 84 -0.98 -11.78 2.99
N GLY A 85 -2.28 -11.59 3.26
CA GLY A 85 -3.34 -12.54 2.94
C GLY A 85 -3.53 -13.69 3.93
N LEU A 86 -2.65 -13.87 4.92
CA LEU A 86 -2.78 -14.95 5.92
C LEU A 86 -4.06 -14.84 6.75
N LEU A 87 -4.54 -13.62 6.98
CA LEU A 87 -5.75 -13.33 7.74
C LEU A 87 -6.98 -13.08 6.86
N ALA A 88 -6.87 -13.17 5.53
CA ALA A 88 -7.97 -12.88 4.61
C ALA A 88 -9.19 -13.77 4.86
N LYS A 89 -8.97 -15.07 5.10
CA LYS A 89 -10.03 -16.03 5.39
C LYS A 89 -10.83 -15.67 6.65
N LYS A 90 -10.17 -15.12 7.68
CA LYS A 90 -10.82 -14.67 8.93
C LYS A 90 -11.80 -13.52 8.69
N TYR A 91 -11.47 -12.63 7.76
CA TYR A 91 -12.24 -11.42 7.45
C TYR A 91 -13.01 -11.53 6.13
N LYS A 92 -13.28 -12.74 5.62
CA LYS A 92 -13.82 -12.95 4.27
C LYS A 92 -15.11 -12.15 4.00
N ASP A 93 -16.03 -12.14 4.97
CA ASP A 93 -17.33 -11.49 4.82
C ASP A 93 -17.18 -9.96 4.93
N LEU A 94 -16.40 -9.48 5.91
CA LEU A 94 -16.10 -8.06 6.08
C LEU A 94 -15.39 -7.48 4.84
N LEU A 95 -14.48 -8.24 4.23
CA LEU A 95 -13.74 -7.82 3.05
C LEU A 95 -14.61 -7.72 1.78
N CYS A 96 -15.86 -8.18 1.84
CA CYS A 96 -16.87 -7.94 0.81
C CYS A 96 -17.55 -6.58 0.93
N SER A 97 -17.24 -5.76 1.94
CA SER A 97 -17.82 -4.41 2.10
C SER A 97 -17.73 -3.58 0.80
N PRO A 98 -18.80 -2.88 0.39
CA PRO A 98 -18.82 -2.05 -0.82
C PRO A 98 -17.81 -0.89 -0.76
N THR A 99 -17.35 -0.54 0.44
CA THR A 99 -16.33 0.50 0.63
C THR A 99 -14.94 0.05 0.19
N ILE A 100 -14.68 -1.26 0.15
CA ILE A 100 -13.39 -1.82 -0.27
C ILE A 100 -13.33 -1.80 -1.79
N ARG A 101 -12.59 -0.85 -2.35
CA ARG A 101 -12.39 -0.74 -3.80
C ARG A 101 -11.38 -1.75 -4.33
N GLN A 102 -10.33 -2.02 -3.56
CA GLN A 102 -9.22 -2.85 -4.02
C GLN A 102 -8.50 -3.56 -2.87
N ILE A 103 -8.23 -4.85 -3.05
CA ILE A 103 -7.40 -5.67 -2.17
C ILE A 103 -6.14 -6.05 -2.93
N ASN A 104 -4.98 -5.90 -2.29
CA ASN A 104 -3.71 -6.30 -2.84
C ASN A 104 -3.08 -7.36 -1.94
N PHE A 105 -2.91 -8.56 -2.46
CA PHE A 105 -2.21 -9.64 -1.78
C PHE A 105 -0.73 -9.57 -2.13
N SER A 106 0.13 -9.33 -1.15
CA SER A 106 1.58 -9.40 -1.30
C SER A 106 2.06 -10.85 -1.31
N VAL A 107 1.73 -11.61 -2.36
CA VAL A 107 1.93 -13.07 -2.42
C VAL A 107 3.38 -13.47 -2.16
N GLN A 108 4.34 -12.66 -2.64
CA GLN A 108 5.76 -12.92 -2.43
C GLN A 108 6.17 -12.94 -0.95
N SER A 109 5.39 -12.34 -0.03
CA SER A 109 5.69 -12.39 1.40
C SER A 109 5.60 -13.79 1.98
N TYR A 110 4.78 -14.68 1.40
CA TYR A 110 4.62 -16.03 1.93
C TYR A 110 5.91 -16.83 1.83
N LYS A 111 6.46 -16.99 0.62
CA LYS A 111 7.69 -17.76 0.39
C LYS A 111 8.92 -17.10 1.01
N ASP A 112 8.91 -15.78 1.15
CA ASP A 112 10.00 -15.07 1.83
C ASP A 112 10.07 -15.39 3.33
N ASN A 113 8.93 -15.68 3.99
CA ASN A 113 8.88 -16.04 5.41
C ASN A 113 8.82 -17.56 5.64
N PHE A 114 8.35 -18.33 4.66
CA PHE A 114 8.15 -19.78 4.76
C PHE A 114 8.72 -20.51 3.54
N PRO A 115 10.04 -20.44 3.29
CA PRO A 115 10.66 -20.96 2.06
C PRO A 115 10.36 -22.46 1.84
N GLU A 116 10.45 -23.25 2.91
CA GLU A 116 10.24 -24.70 2.88
C GLU A 116 8.76 -25.11 2.91
N ARG A 117 7.82 -24.20 3.19
CA ARG A 117 6.40 -24.55 3.25
C ARG A 117 5.78 -24.58 1.84
N PRO A 118 4.98 -25.61 1.52
CA PRO A 118 4.20 -25.63 0.29
C PRO A 118 3.31 -24.36 0.17
N ILE A 119 3.21 -23.77 -1.03
CA ILE A 119 2.38 -22.58 -1.29
C ILE A 119 0.92 -22.94 -1.59
N GLU A 120 0.66 -24.21 -1.88
CA GLU A 120 -0.58 -24.85 -2.30
C GLU A 120 -1.77 -24.38 -1.46
N ASP A 121 -1.70 -24.60 -0.14
CA ASP A 121 -2.82 -24.31 0.77
C ASP A 121 -3.02 -22.82 0.99
N TYR A 122 -1.93 -22.04 0.94
CA TYR A 122 -2.00 -20.58 0.95
C TYR A 122 -2.72 -20.05 -0.29
N MET A 123 -2.33 -20.51 -1.48
CA MET A 123 -2.99 -20.14 -2.74
C MET A 123 -4.44 -20.59 -2.75
N ARG A 124 -4.73 -21.84 -2.36
CA ARG A 124 -6.10 -22.36 -2.27
C ARG A 124 -6.98 -21.46 -1.40
N SER A 125 -6.50 -21.08 -0.21
CA SER A 125 -7.21 -20.19 0.70
C SER A 125 -7.49 -18.81 0.08
N LEU A 126 -6.54 -18.24 -0.67
CA LEU A 126 -6.75 -16.96 -1.36
C LEU A 126 -7.71 -17.08 -2.54
N LEU A 127 -7.69 -18.20 -3.27
CA LEU A 127 -8.55 -18.43 -4.42
C LEU A 127 -10.01 -18.68 -4.00
N GLU A 128 -10.22 -19.47 -2.94
CA GLU A 128 -11.53 -19.63 -2.30
C GLU A 128 -12.07 -18.28 -1.79
N PHE A 129 -11.19 -17.43 -1.23
CA PHE A 129 -11.55 -16.07 -0.87
C PHE A 129 -11.97 -15.23 -2.09
N CYS A 130 -11.27 -15.35 -3.22
CA CYS A 130 -11.62 -14.63 -4.45
C CYS A 130 -13.02 -15.01 -4.95
N ASP A 131 -13.37 -16.30 -4.92
CA ASP A 131 -14.71 -16.76 -5.33
C ASP A 131 -15.80 -16.27 -4.37
N HIS A 132 -15.53 -16.30 -3.07
CA HIS A 132 -16.43 -15.74 -2.07
C HIS A 132 -16.64 -14.23 -2.28
N LEU A 133 -15.56 -13.47 -2.48
CA LEU A 133 -15.63 -12.03 -2.74
C LEU A 133 -16.43 -11.74 -4.02
N ARG A 134 -16.13 -12.43 -5.13
CA ARG A 134 -16.85 -12.24 -6.40
C ARG A 134 -18.34 -12.52 -6.31
N SER A 135 -18.75 -13.44 -5.43
CA SER A 135 -20.16 -13.79 -5.22
C SER A 135 -20.91 -12.76 -4.36
N ASN A 136 -20.21 -11.94 -3.58
CA ASN A 136 -20.82 -11.02 -2.61
C ASN A 136 -20.52 -9.53 -2.91
N ASN A 137 -19.49 -9.22 -3.70
CA ASN A 137 -19.13 -7.88 -4.15
C ASN A 137 -18.32 -7.92 -5.45
N GLU A 138 -18.99 -7.62 -6.56
CA GLU A 138 -18.41 -7.62 -7.91
C GLU A 138 -17.57 -6.37 -8.25
N ASN A 139 -17.57 -5.35 -7.38
CA ASN A 139 -16.92 -4.08 -7.66
C ASN A 139 -15.44 -4.04 -7.23
N THR A 140 -15.05 -4.89 -6.29
CA THR A 140 -13.71 -4.94 -5.70
C THR A 140 -12.68 -5.52 -6.65
N PHE A 141 -11.57 -4.81 -6.82
CA PHE A 141 -10.41 -5.31 -7.56
C PHE A 141 -9.49 -6.13 -6.66
N ILE A 142 -8.96 -7.25 -7.16
CA ILE A 142 -7.93 -8.05 -6.49
C ILE A 142 -6.65 -7.98 -7.31
N ASN A 143 -5.54 -7.63 -6.64
CA ASN A 143 -4.21 -7.71 -7.22
C ASN A 143 -3.36 -8.72 -6.43
N PHE A 144 -2.95 -9.79 -7.08
CA PHE A 144 -1.87 -10.65 -6.61
C PHE A 144 -0.54 -9.97 -6.97
N ARG A 145 0.12 -9.37 -5.98
CA ARG A 145 1.40 -8.67 -6.17
C ARG A 145 2.53 -9.68 -6.15
N LEU A 146 3.47 -9.50 -7.10
CA LEU A 146 4.70 -10.25 -7.28
C LEU A 146 5.85 -9.25 -7.44
N TRP A 147 6.23 -8.61 -6.33
CA TRP A 147 7.26 -7.55 -6.31
C TRP A 147 8.65 -8.10 -5.99
N ASN A 148 9.05 -9.13 -6.72
CA ASN A 148 10.29 -9.89 -6.57
C ASN A 148 10.97 -10.17 -7.91
N LEU A 149 10.62 -9.41 -8.97
CA LEU A 149 11.26 -9.55 -10.26
C LEU A 149 12.77 -9.25 -10.16
N GLY A 150 13.58 -10.07 -10.84
CA GLY A 150 15.04 -10.06 -10.78
C GLY A 150 15.63 -11.06 -9.78
N ASP A 151 15.21 -11.00 -8.51
CA ASP A 151 15.83 -11.76 -7.40
C ASP A 151 15.30 -13.20 -7.29
N LYS A 152 13.99 -13.35 -7.04
CA LYS A 152 13.32 -14.64 -6.84
C LYS A 152 12.21 -14.88 -7.86
N SER A 153 12.46 -14.50 -9.11
CA SER A 153 11.43 -14.54 -10.17
C SER A 153 10.90 -15.95 -10.46
N PHE A 154 11.69 -17.00 -10.19
CA PHE A 154 11.26 -18.38 -10.38
C PHE A 154 10.08 -18.77 -9.47
N GLU A 155 9.92 -18.14 -8.31
CA GLU A 155 8.80 -18.39 -7.39
C GLU A 155 7.46 -17.92 -7.97
N ASN A 156 7.50 -17.00 -8.93
CA ASN A 156 6.30 -16.42 -9.56
C ASN A 156 5.58 -17.41 -10.47
N GLU A 157 6.30 -18.33 -11.12
CA GLU A 157 5.69 -19.28 -12.05
C GLU A 157 4.73 -20.24 -11.33
N ASN A 158 5.04 -20.60 -10.08
CA ASN A 158 4.13 -21.40 -9.26
C ASN A 158 2.82 -20.65 -9.04
N VAL A 159 2.88 -19.37 -8.65
CA VAL A 159 1.69 -18.54 -8.43
C VAL A 159 0.87 -18.40 -9.72
N ILE A 160 1.53 -18.14 -10.85
CA ILE A 160 0.89 -18.01 -12.17
C ILE A 160 0.19 -19.33 -12.53
N SER A 161 0.88 -20.47 -12.40
CA SER A 161 0.34 -21.80 -12.71
C SER A 161 -0.87 -22.15 -11.84
N TYR A 162 -0.86 -21.77 -10.56
CA TYR A 162 -2.02 -21.93 -9.68
C TYR A 162 -3.22 -21.12 -10.15
N LEU A 163 -3.01 -19.86 -10.54
CA LEU A 163 -4.07 -19.00 -11.06
C LEU A 163 -4.64 -19.52 -12.39
N GLU A 164 -3.77 -19.93 -13.32
CA GLU A 164 -4.18 -20.50 -14.61
C GLU A 164 -5.03 -21.76 -14.42
N ARG A 165 -4.57 -22.70 -13.59
CA ARG A 165 -5.30 -23.94 -13.33
C ARG A 165 -6.63 -23.69 -12.64
N TYR A 166 -6.69 -22.77 -11.67
CA TYR A 166 -7.89 -22.53 -10.89
C TYR A 166 -8.98 -21.81 -11.71
N PHE A 167 -8.58 -20.79 -12.49
CA PHE A 167 -9.51 -19.99 -13.29
C PHE A 167 -9.70 -20.50 -14.72
N ASP A 168 -8.98 -21.55 -15.12
CA ASP A 168 -8.96 -22.09 -16.49
C ASP A 168 -8.64 -21.01 -17.54
N VAL A 169 -7.51 -20.32 -17.34
CA VAL A 169 -7.04 -19.23 -18.21
C VAL A 169 -5.57 -19.39 -18.59
N SER A 170 -5.15 -18.69 -19.64
CA SER A 170 -3.74 -18.53 -19.97
C SER A 170 -3.28 -17.09 -19.73
N ILE A 171 -2.17 -16.93 -19.01
CA ILE A 171 -1.56 -15.67 -18.63
C ILE A 171 -0.27 -15.48 -19.42
N ASN A 172 -0.12 -14.32 -20.05
CA ASN A 172 1.09 -13.98 -20.80
C ASN A 172 2.27 -13.70 -19.83
N ARG A 173 3.35 -14.46 -19.99
CA ARG A 173 4.60 -14.38 -19.21
C ARG A 173 5.49 -13.19 -19.55
N ASN A 174 5.27 -12.51 -20.68
CA ASN A 174 6.04 -11.34 -21.05
C ASN A 174 5.69 -10.17 -20.12
N VAL A 175 6.60 -9.85 -19.20
CA VAL A 175 6.45 -8.78 -18.22
C VAL A 175 7.44 -7.67 -18.51
N ASP A 176 6.91 -6.49 -18.85
CA ASP A 176 7.66 -5.24 -18.92
C ASP A 176 7.10 -4.27 -17.87
N VAL A 177 7.81 -4.14 -16.76
CA VAL A 177 7.42 -3.27 -15.64
C VAL A 177 7.61 -1.77 -15.94
N GLY A 178 8.33 -1.41 -17.01
CA GLY A 178 8.46 -0.03 -17.47
C GLY A 178 7.21 0.45 -18.22
N PHE A 179 6.48 -0.46 -18.86
CA PHE A 179 5.27 -0.13 -19.62
C PHE A 179 3.97 -0.59 -18.95
N LYS A 180 3.82 -1.88 -18.66
CA LYS A 180 2.57 -2.45 -18.11
C LYS A 180 2.85 -3.45 -17.00
N LYS A 181 2.66 -2.97 -15.77
CA LYS A 181 2.89 -3.72 -14.52
C LYS A 181 1.83 -4.76 -14.18
N SER A 182 0.65 -4.72 -14.82
CA SER A 182 -0.44 -5.64 -14.48
C SER A 182 -0.89 -6.52 -15.64
N LYS A 183 -1.22 -7.77 -15.33
CA LYS A 183 -1.86 -8.73 -16.25
C LYS A 183 -3.22 -9.12 -15.70
N LYS A 184 -4.25 -9.08 -16.54
CA LYS A 184 -5.58 -9.55 -16.18
C LYS A 184 -5.55 -11.08 -16.09
N VAL A 185 -6.11 -11.64 -15.02
CA VAL A 185 -6.35 -13.08 -14.84
C VAL A 185 -7.79 -13.36 -15.27
N VAL A 186 -8.75 -12.79 -14.55
CA VAL A 186 -10.18 -12.77 -14.89
C VAL A 186 -10.75 -11.37 -14.58
N GLU A 187 -12.05 -11.13 -14.78
CA GLU A 187 -12.66 -9.84 -14.44
C GLU A 187 -12.38 -9.46 -12.98
N LYS A 188 -11.92 -8.22 -12.76
CA LYS A 188 -11.47 -7.67 -11.46
C LYS A 188 -10.27 -8.35 -10.78
N ILE A 189 -9.72 -9.45 -11.30
CA ILE A 189 -8.57 -10.13 -10.71
C ILE A 189 -7.35 -9.98 -11.62
N TYR A 190 -6.26 -9.48 -11.05
CA TYR A 190 -5.03 -9.17 -11.77
C TYR A 190 -3.81 -9.72 -11.04
N LEU A 191 -2.77 -10.03 -11.81
CA LEU A 191 -1.40 -10.12 -11.34
C LEU A 191 -0.74 -8.76 -11.49
N HIS A 192 -0.04 -8.30 -10.46
CA HIS A 192 0.73 -7.06 -10.50
C HIS A 192 2.21 -7.33 -10.20
N PHE A 193 3.06 -6.99 -11.14
CA PHE A 193 4.50 -7.19 -11.09
C PHE A 193 5.24 -5.90 -10.76
N ASP A 194 6.33 -6.01 -10.01
CA ASP A 194 7.30 -4.93 -9.85
C ASP A 194 8.67 -5.53 -9.48
N SER A 195 9.74 -4.73 -9.62
CA SER A 195 11.04 -5.09 -9.06
C SER A 195 11.11 -4.71 -7.58
N ARG A 196 11.95 -5.43 -6.81
CA ARG A 196 12.31 -4.98 -5.46
C ARG A 196 12.87 -3.55 -5.54
N PHE A 197 12.62 -2.78 -4.49
CA PHE A 197 13.14 -1.43 -4.36
C PHE A 197 13.87 -1.27 -3.04
N GLU A 198 14.79 -0.32 -2.99
CA GLU A 198 15.44 0.08 -1.76
C GLU A 198 14.55 1.08 -1.03
N TRP A 199 14.30 0.82 0.24
CA TRP A 199 13.56 1.76 1.09
C TRP A 199 14.37 3.05 1.24
N PRO A 200 13.75 4.24 1.06
CA PRO A 200 14.43 5.50 1.28
C PRO A 200 15.05 5.56 2.69
N SER A 201 16.33 5.92 2.76
CA SER A 201 17.09 6.15 3.98
C SER A 201 18.11 7.26 3.75
N PHE A 202 18.52 7.96 4.81
CA PHE A 202 19.67 8.86 4.76
C PHE A 202 21.00 8.12 4.58
N ASP A 203 21.06 6.82 4.89
CA ASP A 203 22.25 5.99 4.70
C ASP A 203 22.51 5.67 3.21
N LEU A 204 21.49 5.83 2.36
CA LEU A 204 21.68 5.68 0.92
C LEU A 204 22.51 6.84 0.38
N PRO A 205 23.32 6.63 -0.66
CA PRO A 205 24.06 7.71 -1.29
C PRO A 205 23.11 8.75 -1.87
N TYR A 206 23.58 9.99 -1.93
CA TYR A 206 22.90 11.06 -2.67
C TYR A 206 22.58 10.60 -4.10
N GLN A 207 21.33 10.77 -4.51
CA GLN A 207 20.85 10.38 -5.84
C GLN A 207 20.85 11.58 -6.77
N SER A 208 20.04 12.59 -6.46
CA SER A 208 19.91 13.81 -7.25
C SER A 208 19.03 14.85 -6.54
N ASP A 209 19.29 16.12 -6.80
CA ASP A 209 18.42 17.26 -6.51
C ASP A 209 17.40 17.51 -7.63
N LYS A 210 17.50 16.77 -8.74
CA LYS A 210 16.57 16.80 -9.88
C LYS A 210 15.71 15.54 -9.90
N GLY A 211 14.47 15.70 -10.33
CA GLY A 211 13.53 14.60 -10.55
C GLY A 211 12.11 14.93 -10.11
N ARG A 212 11.16 14.17 -10.66
CA ARG A 212 9.74 14.25 -10.31
C ARG A 212 9.40 13.20 -9.25
N CYS A 213 8.32 13.43 -8.51
CA CYS A 213 7.76 12.46 -7.57
C CYS A 213 6.26 12.77 -7.39
N HIS A 214 5.50 11.76 -6.98
CA HIS A 214 4.09 11.92 -6.66
C HIS A 214 3.81 12.22 -5.18
N GLY A 215 4.82 12.14 -4.31
CA GLY A 215 4.69 12.51 -2.91
C GLY A 215 4.30 13.98 -2.77
N VAL A 216 3.35 14.28 -1.89
CA VAL A 216 2.63 15.57 -1.71
C VAL A 216 1.88 16.11 -2.94
N VAL A 217 2.15 15.60 -4.15
CA VAL A 217 1.48 16.01 -5.40
C VAL A 217 0.18 15.23 -5.62
N GLY A 218 0.26 13.91 -5.57
CA GLY A 218 -0.85 12.99 -5.79
C GLY A 218 -1.19 12.14 -4.56
N HIS A 219 -0.27 12.04 -3.59
CA HIS A 219 -0.55 11.33 -2.35
C HIS A 219 0.29 11.85 -1.17
N VAL A 220 -0.12 11.47 0.05
CA VAL A 220 0.63 11.65 1.30
C VAL A 220 0.47 10.42 2.21
N GLY A 221 1.35 10.28 3.19
CA GLY A 221 1.23 9.30 4.27
C GLY A 221 0.86 9.97 5.60
N ILE A 222 0.13 9.26 6.45
CA ILE A 222 -0.20 9.64 7.83
C ILE A 222 0.19 8.46 8.71
N HIS A 223 1.12 8.67 9.63
CA HIS A 223 1.56 7.66 10.59
C HIS A 223 0.53 7.42 11.69
N ALA A 224 0.71 6.34 12.47
CA ALA A 224 -0.21 5.97 13.55
C ALA A 224 -0.35 7.05 14.64
N ASP A 225 0.69 7.88 14.83
CA ASP A 225 0.71 9.04 15.73
C ASP A 225 0.25 10.37 15.09
N GLY A 226 -0.32 10.31 13.88
CA GLY A 226 -0.89 11.46 13.19
C GLY A 226 0.12 12.30 12.40
N LYS A 227 1.42 12.00 12.46
CA LYS A 227 2.43 12.71 11.63
C LYS A 227 2.14 12.52 10.15
N VAL A 228 2.05 13.63 9.42
CA VAL A 228 1.87 13.65 7.97
C VAL A 228 3.22 13.71 7.29
N VAL A 229 3.44 12.82 6.33
CA VAL A 229 4.67 12.67 5.54
C VAL A 229 4.37 12.71 4.04
N PRO A 230 5.35 13.05 3.17
CA PRO A 230 5.12 13.20 1.74
C PRO A 230 4.67 11.92 1.03
N CYS A 231 5.08 10.73 1.52
CA CYS A 231 4.76 9.46 0.87
C CYS A 231 4.81 8.29 1.86
N CYS A 232 4.22 7.15 1.48
CA CYS A 232 4.20 5.95 2.31
C CYS A 232 5.56 5.23 2.47
N LEU A 233 6.59 5.70 1.79
CA LEU A 233 7.95 5.14 1.89
C LEU A 233 8.80 5.83 2.97
N ASP A 234 8.34 6.94 3.55
CA ASP A 234 9.02 7.63 4.64
C ASP A 234 8.71 6.96 5.99
N LYS A 235 9.16 5.70 6.15
CA LYS A 235 8.80 4.82 7.27
C LYS A 235 9.16 5.38 8.66
N GLU A 236 10.15 6.27 8.75
CA GLU A 236 10.63 6.88 10.01
C GLU A 236 10.11 8.31 10.22
N ALA A 237 9.24 8.79 9.33
CA ALA A 237 8.77 10.17 9.33
C ALA A 237 9.91 11.21 9.31
N ASN A 238 10.89 11.01 8.43
CA ASN A 238 12.03 11.92 8.23
C ASN A 238 11.60 13.31 7.72
N VAL A 239 10.49 13.37 6.98
CA VAL A 239 9.92 14.60 6.42
C VAL A 239 8.54 14.84 7.03
N VAL A 240 8.48 15.29 8.28
CA VAL A 240 7.20 15.67 8.90
C VAL A 240 6.70 17.00 8.32
N LEU A 241 5.49 16.98 7.75
CA LEU A 241 4.79 18.16 7.23
C LEU A 241 3.87 18.81 8.27
N GLY A 242 3.41 18.04 9.25
CA GLY A 242 2.54 18.46 10.35
C GLY A 242 1.93 17.25 11.07
N ASN A 243 0.99 17.48 11.99
CA ASN A 243 0.23 16.42 12.68
C ASN A 243 -1.28 16.68 12.56
N VAL A 244 -2.04 15.70 12.06
CA VAL A 244 -3.50 15.82 11.87
C VAL A 244 -4.30 15.93 13.18
N PHE A 245 -3.69 15.60 14.32
CA PHE A 245 -4.32 15.82 15.63
C PHE A 245 -4.17 17.26 16.14
N GLU A 246 -3.35 18.08 15.48
CA GLU A 246 -3.08 19.48 15.85
C GLU A 246 -3.55 20.46 14.78
N THR A 247 -3.44 20.09 13.51
CA THR A 247 -3.72 20.96 12.35
C THR A 247 -4.41 20.15 11.26
N SER A 248 -5.42 20.73 10.60
CA SER A 248 -6.13 20.02 9.51
C SER A 248 -5.16 19.60 8.40
N LEU A 249 -5.40 18.44 7.79
CA LEU A 249 -4.60 17.92 6.69
C LEU A 249 -4.57 18.93 5.54
N LYS A 250 -5.69 19.62 5.29
CA LYS A 250 -5.76 20.69 4.29
C LYS A 250 -4.74 21.80 4.56
N ASP A 251 -4.66 22.29 5.79
CA ASP A 251 -3.73 23.37 6.15
C ASP A 251 -2.27 22.88 6.15
N ILE A 252 -2.02 21.63 6.58
CA ILE A 252 -0.71 20.98 6.45
C ILE A 252 -0.27 20.95 4.98
N LEU A 253 -1.15 20.58 4.06
CA LEU A 253 -0.87 20.52 2.61
C LEU A 253 -0.77 21.89 1.92
N LEU A 254 -1.24 22.95 2.59
CA LEU A 254 -1.09 24.35 2.16
C LEU A 254 0.09 25.05 2.85
N SER A 255 0.73 24.41 3.82
CA SER A 255 1.93 24.93 4.47
C SER A 255 3.02 25.25 3.44
N LYS A 256 3.93 26.15 3.83
CA LYS A 256 5.05 26.54 2.97
C LYS A 256 5.88 25.33 2.56
N ARG A 257 6.21 24.44 3.51
CA ARG A 257 7.03 23.24 3.26
C ARG A 257 6.37 22.30 2.26
N ALA A 258 5.09 21.97 2.46
CA ALA A 258 4.35 21.10 1.53
C ALA A 258 4.19 21.73 0.14
N SER A 259 3.97 23.04 0.08
CA SER A 259 3.84 23.78 -1.18
C SER A 259 5.18 23.85 -1.95
N ASP A 260 6.28 24.16 -1.26
CA ASP A 260 7.63 24.17 -1.85
C ASP A 260 7.99 22.78 -2.42
N MET A 261 7.65 21.71 -1.70
CA MET A 261 7.84 20.33 -2.17
C MET A 261 7.03 20.02 -3.42
N ARG A 262 5.73 20.33 -3.40
CA ARG A 262 4.82 20.08 -4.52
C ARG A 262 5.28 20.83 -5.77
N ASP A 263 5.64 22.10 -5.62
CA ASP A 263 6.11 22.94 -6.71
C ASP A 263 7.48 22.50 -7.23
N GLY A 264 8.37 22.08 -6.31
CA GLY A 264 9.64 21.43 -6.63
C GLY A 264 9.43 20.22 -7.53
N PHE A 265 8.65 19.22 -7.09
CA PHE A 265 8.43 18.01 -7.88
C PHE A 265 7.77 18.30 -9.24
N ASN A 266 6.84 19.25 -9.31
CA ASN A 266 6.24 19.66 -10.60
C ASN A 266 7.28 20.28 -11.56
N LYS A 267 8.29 20.98 -11.04
CA LYS A 267 9.41 21.55 -11.79
C LYS A 267 10.57 20.57 -11.99
N GLY A 268 10.45 19.34 -11.49
CA GLY A 268 11.52 18.33 -11.55
C GLY A 268 12.67 18.62 -10.59
N ILE A 269 12.38 19.16 -9.41
CA ILE A 269 13.34 19.48 -8.35
C ILE A 269 12.95 18.76 -7.05
N ARG A 270 13.92 18.12 -6.40
CA ARG A 270 13.78 17.46 -5.11
C ARG A 270 14.29 18.39 -4.02
N VAL A 271 13.37 19.11 -3.37
CA VAL A 271 13.75 20.15 -2.38
C VAL A 271 14.14 19.57 -1.01
N GLU A 272 13.55 18.44 -0.62
CA GLU A 272 13.85 17.79 0.66
C GLU A 272 15.08 16.90 0.55
N LYS A 273 16.03 17.05 1.48
CA LYS A 273 17.26 16.24 1.54
C LYS A 273 16.96 14.74 1.53
N PHE A 274 15.96 14.30 2.30
CA PHE A 274 15.56 12.89 2.31
C PHE A 274 15.16 12.39 0.92
N CYS A 275 14.42 13.19 0.16
CA CYS A 275 14.03 12.84 -1.21
C CYS A 275 15.20 12.87 -2.20
N GLN A 276 16.26 13.63 -1.92
CA GLN A 276 17.48 13.66 -2.73
C GLN A 276 18.29 12.35 -2.61
N HIS A 277 18.11 11.59 -1.53
CA HIS A 277 18.72 10.27 -1.31
C HIS A 277 17.79 9.10 -1.73
N CYS A 278 16.56 9.39 -2.15
CA CYS A 278 15.57 8.38 -2.50
C CYS A 278 15.80 7.81 -3.92
N SER A 279 16.26 6.56 -4.01
CA SER A 279 16.42 5.86 -5.29
C SER A 279 15.09 5.50 -5.94
N PHE A 280 14.02 5.32 -5.15
CA PHE A 280 12.67 5.06 -5.67
C PHE A 280 12.13 6.20 -6.55
N ALA A 281 12.51 7.44 -6.26
CA ALA A 281 12.10 8.61 -7.05
C ALA A 281 12.69 8.62 -8.46
N ASN A 282 13.66 7.76 -8.78
CA ASN A 282 14.21 7.60 -10.13
C ASN A 282 13.29 6.81 -11.07
N ARG A 283 12.16 6.31 -10.57
CA ARG A 283 11.16 5.53 -11.33
C ARG A 283 10.11 6.39 -12.05
N PHE A 284 10.20 7.73 -11.97
CA PHE A 284 9.21 8.69 -12.47
C PHE A 284 9.83 9.76 -13.39
#